data_AF-A0A3D0V862-F1
#
_entry.id   AF-A0A3D0V862-F1
#
_cell.length_a   1.000
_cell.length_b   1.000
_cell.length_c   1.000
_cell.angle_alpha   90.00
_cell.angle_beta   90.00
_cell.angle_gamma   90.00
#
_symmetry.space_group_name_H-M   'P 1'
#
loop_
_entity.id
_entity.type
_entity.pdbx_description
1 polymer ?
#
loop_
_entity_poly.entity_id
_entity_poly.type
_entity_poly.pdbx_seq_one_letter_code
_entity_poly.pdbx_strand_id
1 'polypeptide(L)'
;METVEALAASFTGLAVVMRGAAETSGSWDADPLRRRAEIALETLAAVARAEAKMAALKVQAAVEYADSSQAMAGPATSPEDHTAQEMAVVAEVACVLTVSERTAGALLTEAYALTIALPLTLTSLQAGSISWQHARYMVD
;
A
#
# COMPACT_ATOMS: atom_id res chain seq x y z
N MET A 1 8.40 -2.59 -10.75
CA MET A 1 9.34 -1.47 -11.03
C MET A 1 8.59 -0.14 -11.11
N GLU A 2 7.54 -0.04 -11.94
CA GLU A 2 6.70 1.16 -12.06
C GLU A 2 6.12 1.68 -10.73
N THR A 3 5.64 0.79 -9.85
CA THR A 3 5.11 1.15 -8.52
C THR A 3 6.18 1.74 -7.58
N VAL A 4 7.43 1.30 -7.70
CA VAL A 4 8.56 1.79 -6.90
C VAL A 4 9.00 3.17 -7.38
N GLU A 5 9.06 3.39 -8.69
CA GLU A 5 9.34 4.72 -9.28
C GLU A 5 8.26 5.74 -8.92
N ALA A 6 6.98 5.32 -8.98
CA ALA A 6 5.86 6.15 -8.58
C ALA A 6 5.89 6.52 -7.09
N LEU A 7 6.43 5.65 -6.23
CA LEU A 7 6.68 5.93 -4.81
C LEU A 7 7.85 6.89 -4.62
N ALA A 8 8.95 6.68 -5.32
CA ALA A 8 10.11 7.59 -5.27
C ALA A 8 9.70 9.02 -5.68
N ALA A 9 8.94 9.16 -6.77
CA ALA A 9 8.39 10.45 -7.21
C ALA A 9 7.46 11.09 -6.15
N SER A 10 6.63 10.29 -5.47
CA SER A 10 5.81 10.77 -4.35
C SER A 10 6.66 11.33 -3.21
N PHE A 11 7.74 10.64 -2.81
CA PHE A 11 8.63 11.11 -1.76
C PHE A 11 9.39 12.38 -2.16
N THR A 12 9.82 12.49 -3.42
CA THR A 12 10.40 13.74 -3.95
C THR A 12 9.39 14.88 -3.87
N GLY A 13 8.14 14.66 -4.29
CA GLY A 13 7.08 15.67 -4.19
C GLY A 13 6.80 16.10 -2.75
N LEU A 14 6.77 15.16 -1.81
CA LEU A 14 6.61 15.43 -0.38
C LEU A 14 7.76 16.30 0.16
N ALA A 15 8.99 16.00 -0.22
CA ALA A 15 10.16 16.77 0.20
C ALA A 15 10.11 18.22 -0.30
N VAL A 16 9.57 18.47 -1.50
CA VAL A 16 9.37 19.83 -2.03
C VAL A 16 8.32 20.59 -1.21
N VAL A 17 7.17 19.98 -0.92
CA VAL A 17 6.11 20.60 -0.09
C VAL A 17 6.66 20.96 1.30
N MET A 18 7.41 20.04 1.92
CA MET A 18 8.01 20.25 3.23
C MET A 18 9.08 21.36 3.22
N ARG A 19 9.85 21.50 2.13
CA ARG A 19 10.86 22.56 2.00
C ARG A 19 10.22 23.93 1.77
N GLY A 20 9.19 24.02 0.93
CA GLY A 20 8.42 25.26 0.74
C GLY A 20 7.76 25.77 2.03
N ALA A 21 7.54 24.89 3.02
CA ALA A 21 7.10 25.26 4.35
C ALA A 21 8.13 26.03 5.19
N ALA A 22 9.42 25.81 4.94
CA ALA A 22 10.53 26.41 5.68
C ALA A 22 10.92 27.79 5.12
N GLU A 23 10.63 28.05 3.84
CA GLU A 23 11.05 29.26 3.11
C GLU A 23 10.08 30.45 3.25
N THR A 24 9.10 30.39 4.16
CA THR A 24 7.97 31.36 4.24
C THR A 24 8.31 32.76 4.74
N SER A 25 9.55 33.24 4.63
CA SER A 25 9.93 34.61 4.94
C SER A 25 9.79 35.50 3.70
N GLY A 26 8.58 35.96 3.35
CA GLY A 26 8.48 37.02 2.34
C GLY A 26 7.15 37.35 1.64
N SER A 27 6.02 36.68 1.92
CA SER A 27 4.75 37.03 1.27
C SER A 27 3.94 38.00 2.13
N TRP A 28 3.84 39.26 1.69
CA TRP A 28 3.25 40.37 2.45
C TRP A 28 1.70 40.43 2.46
N ASP A 29 0.99 39.38 2.05
CA ASP A 29 -0.48 39.44 1.85
C ASP A 29 -1.28 38.24 2.40
N ALA A 30 -0.65 37.28 3.09
CA ALA A 30 -1.36 36.14 3.68
C ALA A 30 -1.03 35.98 5.17
N ASP A 31 -2.07 35.74 5.98
CA ASP A 31 -1.91 35.32 7.38
C ASP A 31 -0.96 34.11 7.45
N PRO A 32 0.20 34.22 8.14
CA PRO A 32 1.18 33.15 8.21
C PRO A 32 0.61 31.86 8.82
N LEU A 33 -0.39 31.94 9.71
CA LEU A 33 -1.05 30.77 10.27
C LEU A 33 -1.92 30.06 9.22
N ARG A 34 -2.68 30.82 8.43
CA ARG A 34 -3.45 30.28 7.29
C ARG A 34 -2.53 29.57 6.30
N ARG A 35 -1.39 30.18 5.95
CA ARG A 35 -0.42 29.56 5.04
C ARG A 35 0.14 28.26 5.60
N ARG A 36 0.46 28.22 6.91
CA ARG A 36 0.94 27.00 7.56
C ARG A 36 -0.12 25.89 7.55
N ALA A 37 -1.39 26.24 7.76
CA ALA A 37 -2.49 25.29 7.70
C ALA A 37 -2.67 24.70 6.29
N GLU A 38 -2.59 25.53 5.23
CA GLU A 38 -2.63 25.07 3.83
C GLU A 38 -1.51 24.05 3.53
N ILE A 39 -0.28 24.37 3.93
CA ILE A 39 0.87 23.46 3.77
C ILE A 39 0.66 22.14 4.52
N ALA A 40 0.09 22.18 5.73
CA ALA A 40 -0.19 20.97 6.49
C ALA A 40 -1.21 20.07 5.77
N LEU A 41 -2.25 20.66 5.18
CA LEU A 41 -3.23 19.94 4.36
C LEU A 41 -2.61 19.36 3.08
N GLU A 42 -1.76 20.12 2.38
CA GLU A 42 -1.02 19.64 1.21
C GLU A 42 -0.11 18.45 1.57
N THR A 43 0.55 18.53 2.73
CA THR A 43 1.41 17.46 3.27
C THR A 43 0.59 16.21 3.56
N LEU A 44 -0.54 16.33 4.28
CA LEU A 44 -1.43 15.19 4.57
C LEU A 44 -1.96 14.54 3.29
N ALA A 45 -2.33 15.34 2.28
CA ALA A 45 -2.77 14.81 1.00
C ALA A 45 -1.66 14.05 0.27
N ALA A 46 -0.41 14.54 0.32
CA ALA A 46 0.74 13.84 -0.24
C ALA A 46 1.04 12.52 0.49
N VAL A 47 0.97 12.52 1.83
CA VAL A 47 1.12 11.31 2.66
C VAL A 47 0.06 10.27 2.30
N ALA A 48 -1.22 10.65 2.24
CA ALA A 48 -2.31 9.73 1.92
C ALA A 48 -2.12 9.04 0.55
N ARG A 49 -1.65 9.78 -0.47
CA ARG A 49 -1.32 9.19 -1.77
C ARG A 49 -0.14 8.22 -1.69
N ALA A 50 0.88 8.54 -0.89
CA ALA A 50 2.02 7.65 -0.69
C ALA A 50 1.62 6.37 0.05
N GLU A 51 0.76 6.45 1.06
CA GLU A 51 0.21 5.30 1.78
C GLU A 51 -0.58 4.37 0.85
N ALA A 52 -1.43 4.92 -0.03
CA ALA A 52 -2.15 4.16 -1.03
C ALA A 52 -1.20 3.38 -1.96
N LYS A 53 -0.17 4.06 -2.49
CA LYS A 53 0.85 3.43 -3.34
C LYS A 53 1.64 2.34 -2.60
N MET A 54 1.97 2.57 -1.32
CA MET A 54 2.64 1.58 -0.48
C MET A 54 1.74 0.36 -0.22
N ALA A 55 0.45 0.58 -0.01
CA ALA A 55 -0.52 -0.50 0.13
C ALA A 55 -0.62 -1.33 -1.16
N ALA A 56 -0.61 -0.69 -2.33
CA ALA A 56 -0.56 -1.41 -3.61
C ALA A 56 0.72 -2.23 -3.79
N LEU A 57 1.88 -1.68 -3.42
CA LEU A 57 3.14 -2.43 -3.43
C LEU A 57 3.08 -3.64 -2.50
N LYS A 58 2.50 -3.48 -1.31
CA LYS A 58 2.28 -4.57 -0.35
C LYS A 58 1.37 -5.66 -0.91
N VAL A 59 0.30 -5.30 -1.61
CA VAL A 59 -0.59 -6.25 -2.32
C VAL A 59 0.20 -7.07 -3.34
N GLN A 60 0.97 -6.40 -4.20
CA GLN A 60 1.78 -7.09 -5.21
C GLN A 60 2.81 -8.03 -4.59
N ALA A 61 3.52 -7.58 -3.56
CA ALA A 61 4.52 -8.40 -2.87
C ALA A 61 3.90 -9.62 -2.16
N ALA A 62 2.70 -9.46 -1.59
CA ALA A 62 1.99 -10.55 -0.93
C ALA A 62 1.57 -11.64 -1.92
N VAL A 63 1.01 -11.26 -3.08
CA VAL A 63 0.65 -12.22 -4.14
C VAL A 63 1.89 -12.88 -4.73
N GLU A 64 2.92 -12.11 -5.06
CA GLU A 64 4.18 -12.65 -5.61
C GLU A 64 4.80 -13.70 -4.67
N TYR A 65 4.83 -13.43 -3.37
CA TYR A 65 5.34 -14.37 -2.38
C TYR A 65 4.47 -15.62 -2.28
N ALA A 66 3.14 -15.46 -2.22
CA ALA A 66 2.22 -16.58 -2.13
C ALA A 66 2.32 -17.50 -3.37
N ASP A 67 2.32 -16.94 -4.57
CA ASP A 67 2.47 -17.67 -5.83
C ASP A 67 3.83 -18.37 -5.92
N SER A 68 4.91 -17.69 -5.52
CA SER A 68 6.26 -18.27 -5.47
C SER A 68 6.34 -19.43 -4.47
N SER A 69 5.73 -19.28 -3.29
CA SER A 69 5.70 -20.32 -2.27
C SER A 69 4.96 -21.57 -2.75
N GLN A 70 3.80 -21.39 -3.39
CA GLN A 70 3.04 -22.49 -3.99
C GLN A 70 3.84 -23.19 -5.11
N ALA A 71 4.51 -22.43 -5.98
CA ALA A 71 5.34 -22.99 -7.04
C ALA A 71 6.53 -23.79 -6.49
N MET A 72 7.15 -23.34 -5.39
CA MET A 72 8.25 -24.03 -4.72
C MET A 72 7.81 -25.32 -4.00
N ALA A 73 6.63 -25.30 -3.37
CA ALA A 73 6.10 -26.45 -2.64
C ALA A 73 5.60 -27.57 -3.58
N GLY A 74 5.24 -27.23 -4.81
CA GLY A 74 4.59 -28.14 -5.76
C GLY A 74 3.11 -28.41 -5.40
N PRO A 75 2.36 -29.11 -6.27
CA PRO A 75 0.94 -29.37 -6.03
C PRO A 75 0.72 -30.16 -4.73
N ALA A 76 -0.21 -29.71 -3.89
CA ALA A 76 -0.61 -30.44 -2.69
C ALA A 76 -1.14 -31.83 -3.05
N THR A 77 -0.70 -32.86 -2.33
CA THR A 77 -1.12 -34.25 -2.60
C THR A 77 -2.31 -34.69 -1.75
N SER A 78 -2.62 -33.93 -0.69
CA SER A 78 -3.80 -34.10 0.14
C SER A 78 -4.40 -32.75 0.59
N PRO A 79 -5.63 -32.74 1.15
CA PRO A 79 -6.22 -31.54 1.76
C PRO A 79 -5.41 -31.01 2.95
N GLU A 80 -4.78 -31.89 3.72
CA GLU A 80 -3.92 -31.51 4.84
C GLU A 80 -2.64 -30.81 4.35
N ASP A 81 -2.03 -31.31 3.26
CA ASP A 81 -0.87 -30.66 2.63
C ASP A 81 -1.23 -29.25 2.16
N HIS A 82 -2.38 -29.09 1.51
CA HIS A 82 -2.85 -27.79 1.05
C HIS A 82 -3.04 -26.81 2.22
N THR A 83 -3.70 -27.27 3.29
CA THR A 83 -3.91 -26.46 4.49
C THR A 83 -2.56 -26.06 5.13
N ALA A 84 -1.60 -26.99 5.20
CA ALA A 84 -0.27 -26.71 5.75
C ALA A 84 0.50 -25.68 4.90
N GLN A 85 0.40 -25.76 3.57
CA GLN A 85 0.99 -24.78 2.66
C GLN A 85 0.38 -23.38 2.85
N GLU A 86 -0.95 -23.28 2.94
CA GLU A 86 -1.64 -22.01 3.20
C GLU A 86 -1.27 -21.41 4.55
N MET A 87 -1.26 -22.22 5.61
CA MET A 87 -0.86 -21.80 6.95
C MET A 87 0.59 -21.29 6.98
N ALA A 88 1.50 -21.96 6.28
CA ALA A 88 2.89 -21.53 6.18
C ALA A 88 3.01 -20.15 5.54
N VAL A 89 2.32 -19.90 4.42
CA VAL A 89 2.33 -18.58 3.75
C VAL A 89 1.79 -17.49 4.69
N VAL A 90 0.68 -17.76 5.37
CA VAL A 90 0.08 -16.80 6.33
C VAL A 90 1.05 -16.49 7.48
N ALA A 91 1.69 -17.50 8.06
CA ALA A 91 2.63 -17.34 9.16
C ALA A 91 3.84 -16.48 8.78
N GLU A 92 4.42 -16.70 7.60
CA GLU A 92 5.60 -15.94 7.18
C GLU A 92 5.28 -14.48 6.82
N VAL A 93 4.14 -14.24 6.18
CA VAL A 93 3.67 -12.87 5.94
C VAL A 93 3.36 -12.16 7.26
N ALA A 94 2.74 -12.85 8.23
CA ALA A 94 2.49 -12.31 9.55
C ALA A 94 3.79 -11.95 10.29
N CYS A 95 4.80 -12.83 10.21
CA CYS A 95 6.11 -12.61 10.81
C CYS A 95 6.80 -11.38 10.23
N VAL A 96 6.94 -11.29 8.90
CA VAL A 96 7.64 -10.18 8.22
C VAL A 96 6.94 -8.84 8.45
N LEU A 97 5.60 -8.84 8.44
CA LEU A 97 4.82 -7.61 8.64
C LEU A 97 4.58 -7.27 10.11
N THR A 98 5.01 -8.13 11.04
CA THR A 98 4.80 -8.00 12.48
C THR A 98 3.31 -7.81 12.85
N VAL A 99 2.44 -8.61 12.25
CA VAL A 99 0.99 -8.58 12.48
C VAL A 99 0.48 -9.94 12.93
N SER A 100 -0.80 -10.02 13.33
CA SER A 100 -1.42 -11.31 13.59
C SER A 100 -1.62 -12.12 12.30
N GLU A 101 -1.59 -13.45 12.40
CA GLU A 101 -1.94 -14.35 11.29
C GLU A 101 -3.33 -14.05 10.70
N ARG A 102 -4.29 -13.65 11.53
CA ARG A 102 -5.61 -13.20 11.06
C ARG A 102 -5.50 -11.98 10.13
N THR A 103 -4.67 -11.01 10.49
CA THR A 103 -4.43 -9.81 9.67
C THR A 103 -3.70 -10.16 8.38
N ALA A 104 -2.70 -11.04 8.43
CA ALA A 104 -1.96 -11.50 7.26
C ALA A 104 -2.85 -12.31 6.30
N GLY A 105 -3.67 -13.24 6.83
CA GLY A 105 -4.63 -13.99 6.03
C GLY A 105 -5.65 -13.09 5.35
N ALA A 106 -6.21 -12.10 6.07
CA ALA A 106 -7.10 -11.11 5.46
C ALA A 106 -6.40 -10.31 4.34
N LEU A 107 -5.16 -9.87 4.57
CA LEU A 107 -4.38 -9.19 3.54
C LEU A 107 -4.16 -10.06 2.30
N LEU A 108 -3.83 -11.34 2.46
CA LEU A 108 -3.61 -12.26 1.33
C LEU A 108 -4.89 -12.45 0.51
N THR A 109 -6.03 -12.67 1.18
CA THR A 109 -7.34 -12.77 0.51
C THR A 109 -7.69 -11.49 -0.24
N GLU A 110 -7.56 -10.33 0.41
CA GLU A 110 -7.81 -9.02 -0.21
C GLU A 110 -6.87 -8.76 -1.39
N ALA A 111 -5.59 -9.17 -1.27
CA ALA A 111 -4.58 -9.00 -2.31
C ALA A 111 -4.89 -9.84 -3.56
N TYR A 112 -5.31 -11.10 -3.39
CA TYR A 112 -5.75 -11.93 -4.51
C TYR A 112 -7.03 -11.38 -5.16
N ALA A 113 -8.02 -10.94 -4.37
CA ALA A 113 -9.23 -10.33 -4.91
C ALA A 113 -8.92 -9.08 -5.75
N LEU A 114 -8.04 -8.21 -5.25
CA LEU A 114 -7.60 -7.01 -5.98
C LEU A 114 -6.84 -7.34 -7.27
N THR A 115 -6.02 -8.38 -7.26
CA THR A 115 -5.16 -8.73 -8.40
C THR A 115 -5.93 -9.49 -9.49
N ILE A 116 -6.87 -10.35 -9.11
CA ILE A 116 -7.61 -11.23 -10.03
C ILE A 116 -8.95 -10.63 -10.44
N ALA A 117 -9.75 -10.18 -9.47
CA ALA A 117 -11.14 -9.77 -9.73
C ALA A 117 -11.30 -8.26 -9.91
N LEU A 118 -10.45 -7.44 -9.28
CA LEU A 118 -10.60 -5.98 -9.26
C LEU A 118 -9.34 -5.22 -9.75
N PRO A 119 -8.80 -5.55 -10.94
CA PRO A 119 -7.55 -4.95 -11.41
C PRO A 119 -7.62 -3.43 -11.57
N LEU A 120 -8.78 -2.87 -11.92
CA LEU A 120 -8.97 -1.40 -12.01
C LEU A 120 -8.92 -0.72 -10.63
N THR A 121 -9.39 -1.40 -9.59
CA THR A 121 -9.25 -0.94 -8.20
C THR A 121 -7.79 -0.96 -7.79
N LEU A 122 -7.05 -2.03 -8.13
CA LEU A 122 -5.61 -2.10 -7.88
C LEU A 122 -4.86 -0.98 -8.61
N THR A 123 -5.16 -0.70 -9.88
CA THR A 123 -4.58 0.43 -10.63
C THR A 123 -4.87 1.78 -9.97
N SER A 124 -6.09 1.98 -9.49
CA SER A 124 -6.45 3.22 -8.77
C SER A 124 -5.67 3.37 -7.45
N LEU A 125 -5.49 2.27 -6.72
CA LEU A 125 -4.67 2.25 -5.51
C LEU A 125 -3.19 2.54 -5.82
N GLN A 126 -2.65 1.97 -6.90
CA GLN A 126 -1.29 2.22 -7.41
C GLN A 126 -1.10 3.67 -7.88
N ALA A 127 -2.14 4.31 -8.41
CA ALA A 127 -2.11 5.73 -8.75
C ALA A 127 -2.16 6.64 -7.49
N GLY A 128 -2.62 6.09 -6.35
CA GLY A 128 -2.91 6.84 -5.14
C GLY A 128 -4.19 7.67 -5.24
N SER A 129 -5.11 7.33 -6.15
CA SER A 129 -6.39 8.03 -6.31
C SER A 129 -7.45 7.56 -5.30
N ILE A 130 -7.29 6.35 -4.76
CA ILE A 130 -8.14 5.79 -3.70
C ILE A 130 -7.28 5.33 -2.53
N SER A 131 -7.85 5.32 -1.32
CA SER A 131 -7.18 4.81 -0.12
C SER A 131 -7.22 3.28 -0.07
N TRP A 132 -6.35 2.70 0.77
CA TRP A 132 -6.42 1.26 1.10
C TRP A 132 -7.79 0.85 1.62
N GLN A 133 -8.41 1.68 2.48
CA GLN A 133 -9.75 1.39 3.02
C GLN A 133 -10.83 1.39 1.91
N HIS A 134 -10.73 2.28 0.93
CA HIS A 134 -11.63 2.27 -0.21
C HIS A 134 -11.43 1.00 -1.05
N ALA A 135 -10.19 0.59 -1.31
CA ALA A 135 -9.91 -0.64 -2.03
C ALA A 135 -10.46 -1.88 -1.29
N ARG A 136 -10.34 -1.94 0.04
CA ARG A 136 -10.92 -3.02 0.85
C ARG A 136 -12.44 -3.06 0.78
N TYR A 137 -13.10 -1.90 0.81
CA TYR A 137 -14.55 -1.83 0.64
C TYR A 137 -15.03 -2.35 -0.71
N MET A 138 -14.19 -2.28 -1.76
CA MET A 138 -14.53 -2.87 -3.07
C MET A 138 -14.36 -4.39 -3.11
N VAL A 139 -13.60 -4.98 -2.18
CA VAL A 139 -13.39 -6.43 -2.05
C VAL A 139 -14.55 -7.11 -1.32
N ASP A 140 -15.16 -6.43 -0.35
CA ASP A 140 -16.34 -6.87 0.42
C ASP A 140 -17.63 -6.90 -0.42
#